data_AF-A0A2V9W101-F1
#
_entry.id   AF-A0A2V9W101-F1
#
_cell.length_a   1.000
_cell.length_b   1.000
_cell.length_c   1.000
_cell.angle_alpha   90.00
_cell.angle_beta   90.00
_cell.angle_gamma   90.00
#
_symmetry.space_group_name_H-M   'P 1'
#
loop_
_entity.id
_entity.type
_entity.pdbx_description
1 polymer ?
#
loop_
_entity_poly.entity_id
_entity_poly.type
_entity_poly.pdbx_seq_one_letter_code
_entity_poly.pdbx_strand_id
1 'polypeptide(L)'
;VRSFLPELEPLLECHHPRVVLDCSQVRYIDSTGVEMLLHCLEEAMKRDGDLKLAALSPESEVILELMRVARVFESFPSSEEAVRSFNSVPPEVVQKDPSWVANAFSGIGVLKQAS
;
A
#
# COMPACT_ATOMS: atom_id res chain seq x y z
N VAL A 1 -2.39 -2.65 -13.90
CA VAL A 1 -2.03 -1.47 -13.09
C VAL A 1 -2.69 -0.19 -13.60
N ARG A 2 -2.37 0.32 -14.79
CA ARG A 2 -2.97 1.59 -15.30
C ARG A 2 -4.50 1.61 -15.40
N SER A 3 -5.15 0.47 -15.63
CA SER A 3 -6.61 0.37 -15.65
C SER A 3 -7.24 0.30 -14.25
N PHE A 4 -6.47 -0.07 -13.23
CA PHE A 4 -6.98 -0.37 -11.89
C PHE A 4 -7.06 0.87 -11.00
N LEU A 5 -6.14 1.82 -11.18
CA LEU A 5 -6.13 3.07 -10.40
C LEU A 5 -7.44 3.88 -10.54
N PRO A 6 -7.96 4.15 -11.75
CA PRO A 6 -9.22 4.89 -11.89
C PRO A 6 -10.41 4.20 -11.24
N GLU A 7 -10.38 2.87 -11.10
CA GLU A 7 -11.43 2.11 -10.43
C GLU A 7 -11.33 2.21 -8.89
N LEU A 8 -10.12 2.40 -8.37
CA LEU A 8 -9.87 2.57 -6.93
C LEU A 8 -10.06 4.01 -6.45
N GLU A 9 -9.81 5.02 -7.29
CA GLU A 9 -9.90 6.44 -6.93
C GLU A 9 -11.20 6.80 -6.17
N PRO A 10 -12.41 6.40 -6.63
CA PRO A 10 -13.65 6.72 -5.91
C PRO A 10 -13.72 6.10 -4.50
N LEU A 11 -13.05 4.97 -4.28
CA LEU A 11 -12.98 4.31 -2.97
C LEU A 11 -12.04 5.04 -2.01
N LEU A 12 -11.00 5.68 -2.55
CA LEU A 12 -10.00 6.43 -1.81
C LEU A 12 -10.45 7.86 -1.50
N GLU A 13 -11.37 8.42 -2.29
CA GLU A 13 -11.88 9.79 -2.10
C GLU A 13 -12.89 9.94 -0.96
N CYS A 14 -13.41 8.84 -0.41
CA CYS A 14 -14.36 8.89 0.70
C CYS A 14 -13.71 9.38 2.01
N HIS A 15 -14.53 9.79 2.98
CA HIS A 15 -14.02 10.19 4.30
C HIS A 15 -13.55 8.95 5.07
N HIS A 16 -12.32 8.97 5.60
CA HIS A 16 -11.72 7.88 6.37
C HIS A 16 -11.76 6.53 5.63
N PRO A 17 -11.16 6.43 4.42
CA PRO A 17 -11.18 5.22 3.61
C PRO A 17 -10.44 4.09 4.32
N ARG A 18 -11.08 2.92 4.43
CA ARG A 18 -10.48 1.70 4.98
C ARG A 18 -10.51 0.62 3.92
N VAL A 19 -9.37 0.43 3.26
CA VAL A 19 -9.26 -0.41 2.07
C VAL A 19 -8.42 -1.65 2.36
N VAL A 20 -8.91 -2.81 1.96
CA VAL A 20 -8.13 -4.05 1.89
C VAL A 20 -7.95 -4.41 0.43
N LEU A 21 -6.71 -4.58 0.00
CA LEU A 21 -6.40 -5.17 -1.30
C LEU A 21 -6.09 -6.65 -1.13
N ASP A 22 -6.96 -7.50 -1.69
CA ASP A 22 -6.75 -8.94 -1.75
C ASP A 22 -5.77 -9.27 -2.89
N CYS A 23 -4.60 -9.78 -2.51
CA CYS A 23 -3.52 -10.14 -3.42
C CYS A 23 -3.50 -11.63 -3.77
N SER A 24 -4.51 -12.42 -3.40
CA SER A 24 -4.52 -13.89 -3.62
C SER A 24 -4.42 -14.29 -5.10
N GLN A 25 -4.83 -13.42 -6.02
CA GLN A 25 -4.73 -13.61 -7.47
C GLN A 25 -3.56 -12.86 -8.12
N VAL A 26 -2.78 -12.11 -7.33
CA VAL A 26 -1.62 -11.36 -7.81
C VAL A 26 -0.42 -12.30 -7.89
N ARG A 27 0.07 -12.53 -9.11
CA ARG A 27 1.21 -13.42 -9.36
C ARG A 27 2.55 -12.72 -9.28
N TYR A 28 2.58 -11.43 -9.53
CA TYR A 28 3.80 -10.63 -9.57
C TYR A 28 3.47 -9.15 -9.39
N ILE A 29 4.32 -8.45 -8.65
CA ILE A 29 4.27 -7.01 -8.48
C ILE A 29 5.57 -6.45 -9.07
N ASP A 30 5.47 -5.55 -10.03
CA ASP A 30 6.60 -4.82 -10.59
C ASP A 30 6.75 -3.43 -9.93
N SER A 31 7.72 -2.63 -10.40
CA SER A 31 7.90 -1.27 -9.89
C SER A 31 6.66 -0.40 -10.04
N THR A 32 5.90 -0.54 -11.13
CA THR A 32 4.67 0.22 -11.38
C THR A 32 3.57 -0.19 -10.40
N GLY A 33 3.47 -1.49 -10.09
CA GLY A 33 2.56 -2.03 -9.09
C GLY A 33 2.88 -1.50 -7.69
N VAL A 34 4.17 -1.43 -7.32
CA VAL A 34 4.57 -0.85 -6.04
C VAL A 34 4.28 0.65 -5.97
N GLU A 35 4.59 1.41 -7.02
CA GLU A 35 4.24 2.84 -7.11
C GLU A 35 2.73 3.05 -6.94
N MET A 36 1.91 2.21 -7.57
CA MET A 36 0.46 2.24 -7.42
C MET A 36 0.02 1.98 -5.97
N LEU A 37 0.55 0.94 -5.33
CA LEU A 37 0.18 0.61 -3.94
C LEU A 37 0.54 1.76 -2.99
N LEU A 38 1.71 2.36 -3.18
CA LEU A 38 2.16 3.52 -2.40
C LEU A 38 1.24 4.72 -2.62
N HIS A 39 0.89 5.00 -3.87
CA HIS A 39 -0.03 6.09 -4.21
C HIS A 39 -1.40 5.89 -3.55
N CYS A 40 -1.96 4.68 -3.60
CA CYS A 40 -3.24 4.38 -2.95
C CYS A 40 -3.18 4.55 -1.43
N LEU A 41 -2.08 4.10 -0.79
CA LEU A 41 -1.88 4.29 0.64
C LEU A 41 -1.79 5.78 1.00
N GLU A 42 -1.05 6.57 0.22
CA GLU A 42 -0.92 8.01 0.42
C GLU A 42 -2.29 8.72 0.31
N GLU A 43 -3.08 8.39 -0.72
CA GLU A 43 -4.41 8.98 -0.91
C GLU A 43 -5.39 8.62 0.22
N ALA A 44 -5.30 7.39 0.75
CA ALA A 44 -6.07 6.99 1.91
C ALA A 44 -5.65 7.77 3.17
N MET A 45 -4.34 7.86 3.43
CA MET A 45 -3.78 8.55 4.60
C MET A 45 -4.08 10.05 4.61
N LYS A 46 -4.16 10.71 3.44
CA LYS A 46 -4.57 12.13 3.33
C LYS A 46 -5.96 12.41 3.91
N ARG A 47 -6.78 11.38 4.08
CA ARG A 47 -8.16 11.46 4.58
C ARG A 47 -8.34 10.71 5.90
N ASP A 48 -7.26 10.59 6.67
CA ASP A 48 -7.17 9.83 7.92
C ASP A 48 -7.51 8.34 7.78
N GLY A 49 -7.55 7.82 6.55
CA GLY A 49 -7.79 6.42 6.25
C GLY A 49 -6.52 5.58 6.22
N ASP A 50 -6.66 4.33 5.79
CA ASP A 50 -5.54 3.40 5.67
C ASP A 50 -5.82 2.30 4.63
N LEU A 51 -4.73 1.73 4.11
CA LEU A 51 -4.72 0.64 3.14
C LEU A 51 -3.90 -0.53 3.67
N LYS A 52 -4.52 -1.71 3.65
CA LYS A 52 -3.93 -2.97 4.12
C LYS A 52 -3.88 -3.99 2.99
N LEU A 53 -2.87 -4.86 3.03
CA LEU A 53 -2.69 -5.91 2.03
C LEU A 53 -3.11 -7.25 2.64
N ALA A 54 -3.72 -8.12 1.82
CA ALA A 54 -4.12 -9.45 2.23
C ALA A 54 -3.61 -10.50 1.24
N ALA A 55 -3.27 -11.69 1.73
CA ALA A 55 -2.92 -12.85 0.91
C ALA A 55 -1.82 -12.56 -0.12
N LEU A 56 -0.75 -11.87 0.30
CA LEU A 56 0.44 -11.69 -0.55
C LEU A 56 1.10 -13.05 -0.82
N SER A 57 1.58 -13.25 -2.04
CA SER A 57 2.46 -14.37 -2.34
C SER A 57 3.84 -14.15 -1.70
N PRO A 58 4.58 -15.21 -1.33
CA PRO A 58 5.95 -15.07 -0.81
C PRO A 58 6.86 -14.26 -1.75
N GLU A 59 6.70 -14.42 -3.06
CA GLU A 59 7.47 -13.66 -4.05
C GLU A 59 7.12 -12.17 -4.02
N SER A 60 5.84 -11.84 -3.83
CA SER A 60 5.37 -10.46 -3.73
C SER A 60 5.87 -9.79 -2.44
N GLU A 61 5.90 -10.52 -1.32
CA GLU A 61 6.50 -10.05 -0.06
C GLU A 61 7.98 -9.72 -0.24
N VAL A 62 8.76 -10.62 -0.85
CA VAL A 62 10.18 -10.40 -1.14
C VAL A 62 10.40 -9.14 -1.98
N ILE A 63 9.56 -8.89 -2.99
CA ILE A 63 9.67 -7.67 -3.82
C ILE A 63 9.44 -6.42 -2.97
N LEU A 64 8.39 -6.40 -2.14
CA LEU A 64 8.10 -5.27 -1.26
C LEU A 64 9.21 -5.05 -0.22
N GLU A 65 9.84 -6.12 0.28
CA GLU A 65 10.99 -6.05 1.18
C GLU A 65 12.23 -5.46 0.50
N LEU A 66 12.56 -5.94 -0.71
CA LEU A 66 13.67 -5.44 -1.51
C LEU A 66 13.51 -3.97 -1.86
N MET A 67 12.28 -3.55 -2.16
CA MET A 67 11.94 -2.14 -2.40
C MET A 67 11.86 -1.30 -1.12
N ARG A 68 12.04 -1.93 0.06
CA ARG A 68 11.98 -1.30 1.39
C ARG A 68 10.64 -0.63 1.69
N VAL A 69 9.57 -1.12 1.06
CA VAL A 69 8.20 -0.63 1.25
C VAL A 69 7.35 -1.61 2.07
N ALA A 70 7.78 -2.86 2.26
CA ALA A 70 6.99 -3.85 3.01
C ALA A 70 6.50 -3.34 4.38
N ARG A 71 7.36 -2.59 5.10
CA ARG A 71 7.07 -2.07 6.44
C ARG A 71 5.99 -0.99 6.51
N VAL A 72 5.57 -0.47 5.36
CA VAL A 72 4.62 0.65 5.29
C VAL A 72 3.18 0.18 5.12
N PHE A 73 3.03 -1.06 4.65
CA PHE A 73 1.78 -1.76 4.60
C PHE A 73 1.67 -2.67 5.82
N GLU A 74 0.48 -2.75 6.40
CA GLU A 74 0.14 -3.90 7.21
C GLU A 74 -0.36 -5.00 6.27
N SER A 75 0.26 -6.18 6.33
CA SER A 75 -0.12 -7.35 5.54
C SER A 75 -0.72 -8.45 6.41
N PHE A 76 -1.69 -9.17 5.86
CA PHE A 76 -2.41 -10.24 6.56
C PHE A 76 -2.52 -11.49 5.69
N PRO A 77 -2.63 -12.69 6.28
CA PRO A 77 -2.82 -13.93 5.54
C PRO A 77 -4.13 -13.97 4.72
N SER A 78 -5.17 -13.27 5.17
CA SER A 78 -6.51 -13.27 4.57
C SER A 78 -7.15 -11.88 4.59
N SER A 79 -8.11 -11.65 3.69
CA SER A 79 -8.86 -10.39 3.64
C SER A 79 -9.76 -10.23 4.87
N GLU A 80 -10.27 -11.32 5.42
CA GLU A 80 -11.04 -11.32 6.67
C GLU A 80 -10.20 -10.83 7.86
N GLU A 81 -8.95 -11.27 7.98
CA GLU A 81 -8.04 -10.80 9.03
C GLU A 81 -7.70 -9.31 8.87
N ALA A 82 -7.41 -8.88 7.64
CA ALA A 82 -7.17 -7.48 7.34
C ALA A 82 -8.38 -6.60 7.69
N VAL A 83 -9.60 -7.03 7.35
CA VAL A 83 -10.83 -6.29 7.70
C VAL A 83 -11.03 -6.21 9.22
N ARG A 84 -10.81 -7.33 9.94
CA ARG A 84 -10.91 -7.34 11.41
C ARG A 84 -9.91 -6.39 12.06
N SER A 85 -8.73 -6.25 11.48
CA SER A 85 -7.66 -5.39 12.02
C SER A 85 -8.07 -3.92 12.16
N PHE A 86 -9.02 -3.43 11.34
CA PHE A 86 -9.55 -2.06 11.44
C PHE A 86 -10.42 -1.82 12.67
N ASN A 87 -10.90 -2.89 13.33
CA ASN A 87 -11.76 -2.81 14.50
C ASN A 87 -11.02 -3.16 15.80
N SER A 88 -9.74 -3.52 15.72
CA SER A 88 -8.87 -3.84 16.84
C SER A 88 -7.79 -2.78 17.00
N VAL A 89 -7.42 -2.45 18.24
CA VAL A 89 -6.22 -1.64 18.50
C VAL A 89 -5.00 -2.46 18.05
N PRO A 90 -4.15 -1.97 17.13
CA PRO A 90 -2.97 -2.72 16.69
C PRO A 90 -2.02 -2.98 17.86
N PRO A 91 -1.42 -4.18 18.00
CA PRO A 91 -0.49 -4.47 19.10
C PRO A 91 0.79 -3.63 19.08
N GLU A 92 1.17 -3.08 17.92
CA GLU A 92 2.30 -2.16 17.78
C GLU A 92 1.93 -1.07 16.79
N VAL A 93 1.73 0.15 17.31
CA VAL A 93 1.62 1.35 16.48
C VAL A 93 3.01 1.64 15.94
N VAL A 94 3.38 1.02 14.81
CA VAL A 94 4.37 1.62 13.92
C VAL A 94 3.70 2.88 13.41
N GLN A 95 3.98 4.01 14.06
CA GLN A 95 3.53 5.32 13.59
C GLN A 95 3.98 5.44 12.13
N LYS A 96 3.03 5.32 11.19
CA LYS A 96 3.27 5.58 9.77
C LYS A 96 3.50 7.09 9.64
N ASP A 97 4.71 7.55 9.96
CA ASP A 97 5.10 8.95 9.81
C ASP A 97 5.07 9.29 8.32
N PRO A 98 4.17 10.16 7.83
CA PRO A 98 4.08 10.50 6.42
C PRO A 98 5.41 11.03 5.82
N SER A 99 6.40 11.42 6.63
CA SER A 99 7.73 11.80 6.17
C SER A 99 8.47 10.68 5.39
N TRP A 100 8.19 9.40 5.67
CA TRP A 100 8.83 8.31 4.92
C TRP A 100 8.32 8.23 3.47
N VAL A 101 7.05 8.58 3.22
CA VAL A 101 6.45 8.60 1.87
C VAL A 101 7.20 9.60 1.00
N ALA A 102 7.46 10.79 1.56
CA ALA A 102 8.27 11.81 0.90
C ALA A 102 9.70 11.29 0.58
N ASN A 103 10.31 10.51 1.46
CA ASN A 103 11.63 9.92 1.24
C ASN A 103 11.62 8.75 0.23
N ALA A 104 10.58 7.91 0.23
CA ALA A 104 10.42 6.80 -0.71
C ALA A 104 10.21 7.32 -2.13
N PHE A 105 9.36 8.35 -2.31
CA PHE A 105 9.17 8.99 -3.60
C PHE A 105 10.36 9.88 -4.03
N SER A 106 11.12 10.44 -3.08
CA SER A 106 12.36 11.18 -3.40
C SER A 106 13.43 10.30 -4.06
N GLY A 107 13.51 9.01 -3.72
CA GLY A 107 14.44 8.07 -4.37
C GLY A 107 14.00 7.62 -5.78
N ILE A 108 12.69 7.54 -6.03
CA ILE A 108 12.12 7.11 -7.33
C ILE A 108 12.05 8.29 -8.31
N GLY A 109 11.86 9.53 -7.83
CA GLY A 109 11.75 10.74 -8.64
C GLY A 109 13.05 11.18 -9.35
N VAL A 110 14.23 10.74 -8.89
CA VAL A 110 15.52 11.10 -9.50
C VAL A 110 15.69 10.50 -10.90
N LEU A 111 14.94 9.44 -11.24
CA LEU A 111 15.00 8.79 -12.56
C LEU A 111 14.22 9.53 -13.66
N LYS A 112 13.54 10.65 -13.36
CA LYS A 112 12.88 11.49 -14.38
C LYS A 112 13.68 12.71 -14.85
N GLN A 113 14.92 12.92 -14.38
CA GLN A 113 15.77 14.05 -14.81
C GLN A 113 17.05 13.64 -15.55
N ALA A 114 17.27 12.35 -15.81
CA ALA A 114 18.34 11.90 -16.69
C ALA A 114 17.76 11.60 -18.08
N SER A 115 17.54 12.65 -18.88
CA SER A 115 17.45 12.55 -20.33
C SER A 115 18.04 13.78 -20.99
#